data_AF-L0F4C1-F1
#
_entry.id   AF-L0F4C1-F1
#
_cell.length_a   1.000
_cell.length_b   1.000
_cell.length_c   1.000
_cell.angle_alpha   90.00
_cell.angle_beta   90.00
_cell.angle_gamma   90.00
#
_symmetry.space_group_name_H-M   'P 1'
#
loop_
_entity.id
_entity.type
_entity.pdbx_description
1 polymer ?
#
loop_
_entity_poly.entity_id
_entity_poly.type
_entity_poly.pdbx_seq_one_letter_code
_entity_poly.pdbx_strand_id
1 'polypeptide(L)' 'MTCLAGGLYIGLSKDQREGITVKVRPSVKKICEKCKVIKRHGKVMVICENPKHKQRQG' A
#
# COMPACT_ATOMS: atom_id res chain seq x y z
N MET A 1 -33.80 29.90 -7.54
CA MET A 1 -33.21 30.46 -8.77
C MET A 1 -32.40 31.68 -8.32
N THR A 2 -31.14 31.58 -7.95
CA THR A 2 -30.01 31.09 -8.76
C THR A 2 -28.98 30.34 -7.92
N CYS A 3 -28.40 29.33 -8.57
CA CYS A 3 -27.17 28.65 -8.17
C CYS A 3 -25.98 29.62 -8.07
N LEU A 4 -24.82 29.05 -7.69
CA LEU A 4 -23.45 29.58 -7.75
C LEU A 4 -22.97 30.17 -6.40
N ALA A 5 -21.99 29.65 -5.69
CA ALA A 5 -20.94 28.72 -6.09
C ALA A 5 -20.32 28.02 -4.87
N GLY A 6 -19.95 26.75 -5.08
CA GLY A 6 -18.72 26.21 -4.50
C GLY A 6 -18.76 25.84 -3.03
N GLY A 7 -19.75 25.05 -2.62
CA GLY A 7 -19.64 24.29 -1.37
C GLY A 7 -18.33 23.51 -1.33
N LEU A 8 -17.61 23.62 -0.22
CA LEU A 8 -16.42 22.87 0.11
C LEU A 8 -16.74 21.37 0.12
N TYR A 9 -16.43 20.65 -0.96
CA TYR A 9 -16.32 19.20 -0.94
C TYR A 9 -14.86 18.82 -1.11
N ILE A 10 -14.15 18.85 0.02
CA ILE A 10 -12.95 18.07 0.24
C ILE A 10 -13.27 16.60 -0.12
N GLY A 11 -12.82 16.16 -1.29
CA GLY A 11 -13.04 14.81 -1.80
C GLY A 11 -12.27 13.77 -0.98
N LEU A 12 -12.92 13.20 0.01
CA LEU A 12 -12.52 11.94 0.64
C LEU A 12 -12.81 10.78 -0.33
N SER A 13 -11.93 10.59 -1.32
CA SER A 13 -12.03 9.49 -2.28
C SER A 13 -11.50 8.17 -1.68
N LYS A 14 -12.37 7.54 -0.89
CA LYS A 14 -12.63 6.08 -0.78
C LYS A 14 -11.47 5.15 -1.13
N ASP A 15 -10.54 5.06 -0.19
CA ASP A 15 -9.64 3.93 -0.02
C ASP A 15 -10.47 2.75 0.54
N GLN A 16 -10.81 1.71 -0.24
CA GLN A 16 -11.34 0.46 0.34
C GLN A 16 -11.27 -0.78 -0.57
N ARG A 17 -10.50 -1.75 -0.05
CA ARG A 17 -10.73 -3.21 -0.05
C ARG A 17 -10.46 -3.99 -1.35
N GLU A 18 -9.19 -4.35 -1.53
CA GLU A 18 -8.86 -5.70 -2.00
C GLU A 18 -8.09 -6.43 -0.89
N GLY A 19 -8.64 -7.53 -0.40
CA GLY A 19 -8.05 -8.37 0.63
C GLY A 19 -6.72 -8.94 0.13
N ILE A 20 -5.64 -8.69 0.87
CA ILE A 20 -4.30 -9.08 0.45
C ILE A 20 -3.62 -9.89 1.55
N THR A 21 -3.40 -11.16 1.22
CA THR A 21 -2.57 -12.09 1.97
C THR A 21 -1.08 -11.76 1.79
N VAL A 22 -0.34 -11.71 2.90
CA VAL A 22 1.12 -11.50 2.88
C VAL A 22 1.79 -12.72 2.26
N LYS A 23 2.57 -12.50 1.19
CA LYS A 23 3.28 -13.59 0.51
C LYS A 23 4.61 -13.85 1.20
N VAL A 24 4.77 -15.04 1.76
CA VAL A 24 6.06 -15.53 2.27
C VAL A 24 6.83 -16.15 1.11
N ARG A 25 8.04 -15.64 0.85
CA ARG A 25 8.92 -16.13 -0.21
C ARG A 25 10.35 -16.24 0.32
N PRO A 26 11.13 -17.25 -0.09
CA PRO A 26 12.53 -17.39 0.33
C PRO A 26 13.41 -16.24 -0.20
N SER A 27 13.08 -15.71 -1.38
CA SER A 27 13.79 -14.60 -2.02
C SER A 27 12.92 -13.36 -2.07
N VAL A 28 13.42 -12.27 -1.50
CA VAL A 28 12.72 -10.98 -1.46
C VAL A 28 13.34 -10.02 -2.47
N LYS A 29 12.61 -9.74 -3.55
CA LYS A 29 12.98 -8.76 -4.59
C LYS A 29 11.99 -7.59 -4.60
N LYS A 30 12.49 -6.40 -4.94
CA LYS A 30 11.66 -5.21 -5.16
C LYS A 30 10.91 -5.38 -6.48
N ILE A 31 9.61 -5.12 -6.48
CA ILE A 31 8.73 -5.19 -7.67
C ILE A 31 8.48 -3.79 -8.22
N CYS A 32 8.51 -2.78 -7.35
CA CYS A 32 8.17 -1.41 -7.65
C CYS A 32 9.21 -0.44 -7.07
N GLU A 33 9.28 0.78 -7.58
CA GLU A 33 10.20 1.82 -7.09
C GLU A 33 9.92 2.21 -5.63
N LYS A 34 8.63 2.23 -5.26
CA LYS A 34 8.19 2.52 -3.89
C LYS A 34 8.44 1.37 -2.90
N CYS A 35 8.82 0.19 -3.39
CA CYS A 35 8.96 -1.01 -2.58
C CYS A 35 10.27 -0.94 -1.79
N LYS A 36 10.16 -0.86 -0.47
CA LYS A 36 11.33 -0.76 0.41
C LYS A 36 11.58 -2.08 1.12
N VAL A 37 12.82 -2.55 1.05
CA VAL A 37 13.29 -3.73 1.79
C VAL A 37 13.72 -3.24 3.18
N ILE A 38 13.08 -3.78 4.21
CA ILE A 38 13.33 -3.44 5.60
C ILE A 38 13.71 -4.70 6.40
N LYS A 39 14.55 -4.52 7.42
CA LYS A 39 14.83 -5.57 8.42
C LYS A 39 14.13 -5.18 9.71
N ARG A 40 13.14 -5.97 10.14
CA ARG A 40 12.43 -5.80 11.43
C ARG A 40 12.32 -7.15 12.12
N HIS A 41 12.51 -7.19 13.44
CA HIS A 41 12.46 -8.43 14.24
C HIS A 41 13.33 -9.56 13.66
N GLY A 42 14.53 -9.24 13.18
CA GLY A 42 15.46 -10.20 12.56
C GLY A 42 15.01 -10.76 11.20
N LYS A 43 13.89 -10.32 10.63
CA LYS A 43 13.33 -10.79 9.36
C LYS A 43 13.37 -9.71 8.29
N VAL A 44 13.65 -10.10 7.05
CA VAL A 44 13.63 -9.20 5.89
C VAL A 44 12.22 -9.17 5.32
N MET A 45 11.65 -7.97 5.12
CA MET A 45 10.31 -7.79 4.57
C MET A 45 10.27 -6.65 3.55
N VAL A 46 9.27 -6.65 2.68
CA VAL A 46 8.98 -5.54 1.76
C VAL A 46 7.72 -4.84 2.20
N ILE A 47 7.81 -3.52 2.36
CA ILE A 47 6.66 -2.63 2.55
C ILE A 47 6.46 -1.83 1.26
N CYS A 48 5.21 -1.65 0.89
CA CYS A 48 4.75 -0.78 -0.18
C CYS A 48 3.39 -0.20 0.23
N GLU A 49 3.03 0.95 -0.36
CA GLU A 49 1.67 1.51 -0.28
C GLU A 49 0.64 0.54 -0.86
N ASN A 50 0.98 -0.13 -1.96
CA ASN A 50 0.16 -1.20 -2.50
C ASN A 50 0.39 -2.50 -1.69
N PRO A 51 -0.65 -3.07 -1.04
CA PRO A 51 -0.45 -4.22 -0.19
C PRO A 51 -0.08 -5.48 -1.00
N LYS A 52 -0.33 -5.52 -2.33
CA LYS A 52 0.00 -6.66 -3.22
C LYS A 52 1.49 -6.98 -3.26
N HIS A 53 2.34 -6.01 -2.95
CA HIS A 53 3.80 -6.16 -2.96
C HIS A 53 4.38 -6.51 -1.58
N LYS A 54 3.54 -6.64 -0.54
CA LYS A 54 4.00 -6.95 0.81
C LYS A 54 4.52 -8.38 0.87
N GLN A 55 5.81 -8.52 1.19
CA GLN A 55 6.51 -9.80 1.19
C GLN A 55 7.27 -9.99 2.50
N ARG A 56 7.44 -11.24 2.93
CA ARG A 56 8.27 -11.61 4.08
C ARG A 56 9.22 -12.74 3.70
N GLN A 57 10.48 -12.61 4.13
CA GLN A 57 11.49 -13.67 4.03
C GLN A 57 11.33 -14.62 5.22
N GLY A 58 11.15 -15.91 4.91
CA GLY A 58 11.00 -16.99 5.89
C GLY A 58 9.57 -17.38 6.18
#